data_AF-A0A1R1LKM8-F1
#
_entry.id   AF-A0A1R1LKM8-F1
#
_cell.length_a   1.000
_cell.length_b   1.000
_cell.length_c   1.000
_cell.angle_alpha   90.00
_cell.angle_beta   90.00
_cell.angle_gamma   90.00
#
_symmetry.space_group_name_H-M   'P 1'
#
loop_
_entity.id
_entity.type
_entity.pdbx_description
1 polymer ?
#
loop_
_entity_poly.entity_id
_entity_poly.type
_entity_poly.pdbx_seq_one_letter_code
_entity_poly.pdbx_strand_id
1 'polypeptide(L)'
;MSEEAPVYETTDSIDIQAFSQLACAQHKDDAGFKVPSPEEIKALRNYLGLSQVACARFTGVSYKPEKGSSIVRKWETSKENRNHKPIPYAAWRLLLAAAKVIDLDEDIEISKQRPSI
;
A
#
# COMPACT_ATOMS: atom_id res chain seq x y z
N MET A 1 21.63 -24.75 23.10
CA MET A 1 21.98 -23.32 22.96
C MET A 1 20.81 -22.66 22.27
N SER A 2 20.01 -21.92 23.03
CA SER A 2 18.79 -21.28 22.59
C SER A 2 19.12 -19.94 21.94
N GLU A 3 18.66 -19.75 20.71
CA GLU A 3 18.59 -18.43 20.08
C GLU A 3 17.12 -18.19 19.74
N GLU A 4 16.37 -17.70 20.73
CA GLU A 4 15.01 -17.21 20.52
C GLU A 4 15.10 -15.85 19.82
N ALA A 5 14.85 -15.83 18.51
CA ALA A 5 14.77 -14.60 17.75
C ALA A 5 13.60 -13.74 18.31
N PRO A 6 13.82 -12.44 18.61
CA PRO A 6 12.75 -11.59 19.10
C PRO A 6 11.67 -11.45 18.03
N VAL A 7 10.51 -12.05 18.31
CA VAL A 7 9.26 -11.81 17.58
C VAL A 7 8.86 -10.38 17.87
N TYR A 8 9.14 -9.46 16.93
CA TYR A 8 8.59 -8.11 16.97
C TYR A 8 7.12 -8.17 16.55
N GLU A 9 6.23 -8.46 17.48
CA GLU A 9 4.80 -8.18 17.32
C GLU A 9 4.65 -6.66 17.22
N THR A 10 4.40 -6.16 16.01
CA THR A 10 4.08 -4.75 15.77
C THR A 10 2.62 -4.54 16.14
N THR A 11 2.35 -4.44 17.43
CA THR A 11 1.07 -3.98 17.97
C THR A 11 1.00 -2.45 17.96
N ASP A 12 1.05 -1.86 16.78
CA ASP A 12 0.32 -0.62 16.57
C ASP A 12 -0.98 -1.05 15.91
N SER A 13 -2.07 -1.00 16.69
CA SER A 13 -3.43 -1.28 16.25
C SER A 13 -3.83 -0.22 15.22
N ILE A 14 -3.26 -0.32 14.02
CA ILE A 14 -3.65 0.48 12.88
C ILE A 14 -5.12 0.15 12.65
N ASP A 15 -5.98 1.11 12.94
CA ASP A 15 -7.41 0.94 12.74
C ASP A 15 -7.67 0.85 11.24
N ILE A 16 -7.89 -0.37 10.76
CA ILE A 16 -8.17 -0.65 9.34
C ILE A 16 -9.44 0.10 8.91
N GLN A 17 -10.36 0.37 9.84
CA GLN A 17 -11.54 1.18 9.59
C GLN A 17 -11.19 2.66 9.33
N ALA A 18 -10.10 3.17 9.90
CA ALA A 18 -9.61 4.49 9.55
C ALA A 18 -9.08 4.51 8.10
N PHE A 19 -8.51 3.41 7.60
CA PHE A 19 -8.04 3.31 6.21
C PHE A 19 -9.17 3.35 5.18
N SER A 20 -10.32 2.74 5.46
CA SER A 20 -11.48 2.78 4.54
C SER A 20 -12.08 4.18 4.39
N GLN A 21 -11.88 5.05 5.40
CA GLN A 21 -12.34 6.44 5.38
C GLN A 21 -11.34 7.40 4.71
N LEU A 22 -10.14 6.95 4.34
CA LEU A 22 -9.16 7.81 3.70
C LEU A 22 -9.53 8.10 2.24
N ALA A 23 -9.27 9.33 1.81
CA ALA A 23 -9.37 9.76 0.41
C ALA A 23 -8.53 8.90 -0.56
N CYS A 24 -7.48 8.23 -0.05
CA CYS A 24 -6.65 7.34 -0.85
C CYS A 24 -7.23 5.92 -1.02
N ALA A 25 -8.27 5.55 -0.27
CA ALA A 25 -9.00 4.28 -0.44
C ALA A 25 -10.13 4.38 -1.47
N GLN A 26 -10.55 5.59 -1.85
CA GLN A 26 -11.56 5.81 -2.88
C GLN A 26 -11.10 5.38 -4.28
N HIS A 27 -12.06 5.14 -5.17
CA HIS A 27 -11.76 4.86 -6.57
C HIS A 27 -11.15 6.09 -7.25
N LYS A 28 -10.26 5.90 -8.22
CA LYS A 28 -9.55 7.00 -8.90
C LYS A 28 -10.44 8.01 -9.61
N ASP A 29 -11.67 7.59 -9.94
CA ASP A 29 -12.66 8.40 -10.67
C ASP A 29 -13.53 9.22 -9.71
N ASP A 30 -13.37 9.05 -8.40
CA ASP A 30 -14.00 9.90 -7.38
C ASP A 30 -13.25 11.24 -7.28
N ALA A 31 -13.98 12.35 -7.25
CA ALA A 31 -13.41 13.69 -7.15
C ALA A 31 -12.61 13.92 -5.84
N GLY A 32 -12.87 13.11 -4.81
CA GLY A 32 -12.16 13.12 -3.54
C GLY A 32 -10.84 12.36 -3.55
N PHE A 33 -10.54 11.58 -4.59
CA PHE A 33 -9.38 10.69 -4.60
C PHE A 33 -8.05 11.45 -4.43
N LYS A 34 -7.22 10.97 -3.51
CA LYS A 34 -5.86 11.48 -3.30
C LYS A 34 -4.85 10.35 -3.34
N VAL A 35 -3.70 10.62 -3.96
CA VAL A 35 -2.57 9.69 -3.97
C VAL A 35 -2.09 9.48 -2.52
N PRO A 36 -1.85 8.23 -2.09
CA PRO A 36 -1.46 7.95 -0.73
C PRO A 36 -0.12 8.60 -0.35
N SER A 37 0.02 8.92 0.92
CA SER A 37 1.27 9.42 1.49
C SER A 37 2.30 8.29 1.68
N PRO A 38 3.61 8.60 1.68
CA PRO A 38 4.65 7.64 2.03
C PRO A 38 4.39 6.91 3.36
N GLU A 39 3.83 7.64 4.33
CA GLU A 39 3.49 7.17 5.66
C GLU A 39 2.33 6.18 5.61
N GLU A 40 1.27 6.47 4.86
CA GLU A 40 0.13 5.56 4.63
C GLU A 40 0.56 4.26 3.95
N ILE A 41 1.45 4.35 2.96
CA ILE A 41 1.98 3.17 2.26
C ILE A 41 2.76 2.28 3.23
N LYS A 42 3.61 2.89 4.06
CA LYS A 42 4.40 2.17 5.07
C LYS A 42 3.51 1.53 6.14
N ALA A 43 2.50 2.25 6.60
CA ALA A 43 1.54 1.78 7.59
C ALA A 43 0.77 0.56 7.05
N LEU A 44 0.22 0.63 5.83
CA LEU A 44 -0.51 -0.49 5.23
C LEU A 44 0.40 -1.70 4.98
N ARG A 45 1.64 -1.48 4.53
CA ARG A 45 2.62 -2.56 4.35
C ARG A 45 2.93 -3.26 5.67
N ASN A 46 3.14 -2.49 6.74
CA ASN A 46 3.42 -3.03 8.07
C ASN A 46 2.21 -3.77 8.63
N TYR A 47 1.00 -3.24 8.44
CA TYR A 47 -0.26 -3.89 8.82
C TYR A 47 -0.41 -5.28 8.16
N LEU A 48 -0.04 -5.41 6.89
CA LEU A 48 -0.02 -6.68 6.17
C LEU A 48 1.15 -7.61 6.57
N GLY A 49 2.05 -7.19 7.48
CA GLY A 49 3.24 -7.95 7.87
C GLY A 49 4.27 -8.11 6.74
N LEU A 50 4.21 -7.27 5.69
CA LEU A 50 5.08 -7.42 4.52
C LEU A 50 6.40 -6.69 4.71
N SER A 51 7.53 -7.35 4.43
CA SER A 51 8.79 -6.64 4.20
C SER A 51 8.76 -5.84 2.89
N GLN A 52 9.68 -4.89 2.69
CA GLN A 52 9.76 -4.17 1.40
C GLN A 52 9.97 -5.10 0.21
N VAL A 53 10.68 -6.22 0.39
CA VAL A 53 10.87 -7.24 -0.65
C VAL A 53 9.59 -8.04 -0.87
N ALA A 54 8.90 -8.44 0.21
CA ALA A 54 7.64 -9.15 0.10
C ALA A 54 6.56 -8.30 -0.57
N CYS A 55 6.46 -7.01 -0.21
CA CYS A 55 5.59 -6.04 -0.87
C CYS A 55 5.93 -5.87 -2.35
N ALA A 56 7.22 -5.84 -2.72
CA ALA A 56 7.63 -5.77 -4.11
C ALA A 56 7.24 -7.02 -4.92
N ARG A 57 7.43 -8.21 -4.33
CA ARG A 57 6.98 -9.48 -4.91
C ARG A 57 5.47 -9.50 -5.10
N PHE A 58 4.73 -9.07 -4.08
CA PHE A 58 3.27 -9.02 -4.08
C PHE A 58 2.72 -8.06 -5.14
N THR A 59 3.30 -6.87 -5.26
CA THR A 59 2.89 -5.85 -6.23
C THR A 59 3.50 -6.01 -7.62
N GLY A 60 4.33 -7.04 -7.83
CA GLY A 60 4.95 -7.34 -9.12
C GLY A 60 6.04 -6.36 -9.57
N VAL A 61 6.59 -5.56 -8.67
CA VAL A 61 7.66 -4.60 -9.01
C VAL A 61 9.05 -5.20 -8.80
N SER A 62 10.03 -4.70 -9.57
CA SER A 62 11.40 -5.22 -9.53
C SER A 62 12.04 -5.05 -8.15
N TYR A 63 12.73 -6.10 -7.70
CA TYR A 63 13.49 -6.11 -6.45
C TYR A 63 14.84 -6.82 -6.66
N LYS A 64 15.79 -6.57 -5.77
CA LYS A 64 17.08 -7.28 -5.74
C LYS A 64 17.13 -8.10 -4.45
N PRO A 65 17.28 -9.44 -4.51
CA PRO A 65 17.25 -10.30 -3.32
C PRO A 65 18.21 -9.83 -2.21
N GLU A 66 19.41 -9.37 -2.57
CA GLU A 66 20.45 -8.95 -1.63
C GLU A 66 20.34 -7.48 -1.18
N LYS A 67 19.62 -6.64 -1.93
CA LYS A 67 19.60 -5.16 -1.74
C LYS A 67 18.22 -4.59 -1.42
N GLY A 68 17.20 -5.45 -1.34
CA GLY A 68 15.82 -5.04 -1.11
C GLY A 68 15.12 -4.50 -2.36
N SER A 69 13.95 -3.90 -2.15
CA SER A 69 13.21 -3.20 -3.22
C SER A 69 13.44 -1.70 -3.15
N SER A 70 14.27 -1.21 -4.08
CA SER A 70 14.47 0.24 -4.23
C SER A 70 13.19 0.97 -4.66
N ILE A 71 12.25 0.29 -5.31
CA ILE A 71 10.98 0.87 -5.75
C ILE A 71 10.07 1.11 -4.55
N VAL A 72 9.84 0.08 -3.72
CA VAL A 72 9.01 0.20 -2.51
C VAL A 72 9.62 1.22 -1.54
N ARG A 73 10.95 1.23 -1.38
CA ARG A 73 11.63 2.25 -0.58
C ARG A 73 11.33 3.67 -1.09
N LYS A 74 11.29 3.89 -2.40
CA LYS A 74 10.99 5.22 -2.98
C LYS A 74 9.53 5.64 -2.77
N TRP A 75 8.60 4.69 -2.72
CA TRP A 75 7.21 4.94 -2.35
C TRP A 75 7.08 5.45 -0.92
N GLU A 76 7.85 4.87 0.00
CA GLU A 76 7.88 5.23 1.43
C GLU A 76 8.84 6.38 1.75
N THR A 77 9.56 6.93 0.77
CA THR A 77 10.46 8.06 0.97
C THR A 77 9.65 9.36 1.03
N SER A 78 9.99 10.28 1.93
CA SER A 78 9.37 11.61 2.03
C SER A 78 9.23 12.30 0.68
N LYS A 79 8.09 12.96 0.45
CA LYS A 79 7.75 13.67 -0.80
C LYS A 79 8.74 14.79 -1.15
N GLU A 80 9.46 15.33 -0.17
CA GLU A 80 10.48 16.37 -0.37
C GLU A 80 11.81 15.80 -0.93
N ASN A 81 12.01 14.49 -0.84
CA ASN A 81 13.22 13.86 -1.32
C ASN A 81 13.17 13.66 -2.84
N ARG A 82 14.25 14.02 -3.55
CA ARG A 82 14.37 13.82 -5.01
C ARG A 82 14.18 12.37 -5.49
N ASN A 83 14.38 11.40 -4.60
CA ASN A 83 14.21 9.98 -4.91
C ASN A 83 12.78 9.49 -4.71
N HIS A 84 11.88 10.31 -4.14
CA HIS A 84 10.49 9.94 -3.97
C HIS A 84 9.84 9.59 -5.31
N LYS A 85 9.03 8.54 -5.28
CA LYS A 85 8.17 8.17 -6.39
C LYS A 85 6.79 7.83 -5.85
N PRO A 86 5.71 8.37 -6.44
CA PRO A 86 4.37 7.95 -6.06
C PRO A 86 4.19 6.46 -6.39
N ILE A 87 3.41 5.77 -5.56
CA ILE A 87 3.00 4.39 -5.84
C ILE A 87 2.02 4.37 -7.02
N PRO A 88 2.16 3.41 -7.97
CA PRO A 88 1.16 3.22 -9.01
C PRO A 88 -0.21 2.85 -8.43
N TYR A 89 -1.29 3.39 -8.99
CA TYR A 89 -2.65 3.14 -8.52
C TYR A 89 -2.98 1.65 -8.41
N ALA A 90 -2.64 0.85 -9.42
CA ALA A 90 -2.88 -0.60 -9.40
C ALA A 90 -2.15 -1.31 -8.25
N ALA A 91 -0.91 -0.92 -7.95
CA ALA A 91 -0.15 -1.48 -6.84
C ALA A 91 -0.77 -1.10 -5.49
N TRP A 92 -1.29 0.12 -5.38
CA TRP A 92 -2.01 0.59 -4.20
C TRP A 92 -3.34 -0.14 -3.99
N ARG A 93 -4.17 -0.27 -5.04
CA ARG A 93 -5.42 -1.06 -4.98
C ARG A 93 -5.15 -2.50 -4.56
N LEU A 94 -4.10 -3.12 -5.07
CA LEU A 94 -3.75 -4.48 -4.68
C LEU A 94 -3.42 -4.60 -3.18
N LEU A 95 -2.72 -3.62 -2.60
CA LEU A 95 -2.45 -3.59 -1.16
C LEU A 95 -3.72 -3.37 -0.33
N LEU A 96 -4.60 -2.46 -0.76
CA LEU A 96 -5.88 -2.20 -0.09
C LEU A 96 -6.79 -3.44 -0.12
N ALA A 97 -6.86 -4.12 -1.26
CA ALA A 97 -7.64 -5.35 -1.42
C ALA A 97 -7.09 -6.46 -0.52
N ALA A 98 -5.77 -6.62 -0.44
CA ALA A 98 -5.14 -7.58 0.47
C ALA A 98 -5.44 -7.28 1.94
N ALA A 99 -5.53 -6.00 2.29
CA ALA A 99 -5.90 -5.54 3.64
C ALA A 99 -7.41 -5.58 3.89
N LYS A 100 -8.21 -6.04 2.91
CA LYS A 100 -9.69 -6.05 2.96
C LYS A 100 -10.31 -4.69 3.26
N VAL A 101 -9.62 -3.61 2.85
CA VAL A 101 -10.12 -2.23 2.96
C VAL A 101 -11.13 -1.92 1.86
N ILE A 102 -10.98 -2.60 0.72
CA ILE A 102 -11.80 -2.42 -0.49
C ILE A 102 -12.25 -3.78 -1.00
N ASP A 103 -13.33 -3.77 -1.77
CA ASP A 103 -13.76 -4.92 -2.57
C ASP A 103 -13.42 -4.68 -4.05
N LEU A 104 -12.81 -5.69 -4.69
CA LEU A 104 -12.49 -5.63 -6.11
C LEU A 104 -13.74 -5.81 -6.97
N ASP A 105 -14.77 -6.49 -6.48
CA ASP A 105 -16.03 -6.63 -7.20
C ASP A 105 -16.73 -5.26 -7.32
N GLU A 106 -16.66 -4.44 -6.28
CA GLU A 106 -17.15 -3.06 -6.31
C GLU A 106 -16.37 -2.20 -7.33
N ASP A 107 -15.04 -2.33 -7.38
CA ASP A 107 -14.21 -1.66 -8.40
C ASP A 107 -14.60 -2.07 -9.82
N ILE A 108 -14.87 -3.37 -10.03
CA ILE A 108 -15.30 -3.89 -11.32
C ILE A 108 -16.64 -3.25 -11.71
N GLU A 109 -17.59 -3.13 -10.77
CA GLU A 109 -18.87 -2.47 -11.04
C GLU A 109 -18.71 -0.98 -11.32
N ILE A 110 -17.90 -0.25 -10.56
CA ILE A 110 -17.60 1.17 -10.81
C ILE A 110 -16.97 1.33 -12.20
N SER A 111 -16.04 0.45 -12.58
CA SER A 111 -15.36 0.52 -13.89
C SER A 111 -16.29 0.29 -15.09
N LYS A 112 -17.44 -0.36 -14.89
CA LYS A 112 -18.47 -0.55 -15.92
C LYS A 112 -19.34 0.69 -16.09
N GLN A 113 -19.43 1.54 -15.07
CA GLN A 113 -20.22 2.77 -15.13
C GLN A 113 -19.47 3.80 -15.98
N ARG A 114 -20.20 4.55 -16.82
CA ARG A 114 -19.60 5.68 -17.52
C ARG A 114 -19.19 6.72 -16.47
N PRO A 115 -17.98 7.28 -16.55
CA PRO A 115 -17.61 8.37 -15.66
C PRO A 115 -18.61 9.51 -15.86
N SER A 116 -19.25 9.96 -14.77
CA SER A 116 -20.04 11.18 -14.76
C SER A 116 -19.07 12.34 -14.93
N ILE A 117 -18.98 12.87 -16.16
CA ILE A 117 -18.18 14.05 -16.51
C ILE A 117 -18.87 15.30 -15.99
#